data_AF-A0A934WUH4-F1
#
_entry.id   AF-A0A934WUH4-F1
#
_cell.length_a   1.000
_cell.length_b   1.000
_cell.length_c   1.000
_cell.angle_alpha   90.00
_cell.angle_beta   90.00
_cell.angle_gamma   90.00
#
_symmetry.space_group_name_H-M   'P 1'
#
loop_
_entity.id
_entity.type
_entity.pdbx_description
1 polymer ?
#
loop_
_entity_poly.entity_id
_entity_poly.type
_entity_poly.pdbx_seq_one_letter_code
_entity_poly.pdbx_strand_id
1 'polypeptide(L)'
;MILQINQVTANGRNQFEILENGQLLFRGSAPFYNPGIPIGGDVFRKLTLTDVMNRSILYTDYNTVENLAASAVPLNWLFKGAKQVCRYSVLNGENQIVGRFYFEQTGIAKTKLVIEWRGRLIACYQKGAGKKEVISFYDGETQIGQLTKPNAVVNNLDCYLLHFLDNSLDREIAAFFTIYYDFLRHNHSGEIVKKGRRTDVEFTFDLYNKFYNKNFIVENFGKEENERVEQFIKDAYKVRKKK
;
A
#
# COMPACT_ATOMS: atom_id res chain seq x y z
N MET A 1 7.52 15.50 2.18
CA MET A 1 6.78 14.99 1.00
C MET A 1 5.36 14.56 1.38
N ILE A 2 4.33 15.00 0.65
CA ILE A 2 2.93 14.60 0.90
C ILE A 2 2.24 14.25 -0.43
N LEU A 3 1.82 13.00 -0.59
CA LEU A 3 1.11 12.52 -1.78
C LEU A 3 -0.34 12.16 -1.43
N GLN A 4 -1.26 12.53 -2.30
CA GLN A 4 -2.64 12.07 -2.27
C GLN A 4 -2.84 11.05 -3.39
N ILE A 5 -3.32 9.86 -3.05
CA ILE A 5 -3.59 8.79 -4.02
C ILE A 5 -5.08 8.52 -3.99
N ASN A 6 -5.74 8.70 -5.13
CA ASN A 6 -7.17 8.48 -5.28
C ASN A 6 -7.39 7.38 -6.30
N GLN A 7 -8.14 6.35 -5.94
CA GLN A 7 -8.67 5.42 -6.92
C GLN A 7 -9.76 6.13 -7.74
N VAL A 8 -9.64 6.08 -9.06
CA VAL A 8 -10.59 6.71 -10.00
C VAL A 8 -11.42 5.68 -10.75
N THR A 9 -11.02 4.41 -10.74
CA THR A 9 -11.78 3.30 -11.33
C THR A 9 -11.62 2.04 -10.48
N ALA A 10 -12.73 1.33 -10.26
CA ALA A 10 -12.78 0.10 -9.45
C ALA A 10 -13.30 -1.15 -10.19
N ASN A 11 -13.87 -0.99 -11.40
CA ASN A 11 -14.44 -2.10 -12.16
C ASN A 11 -13.56 -2.45 -13.37
N GLY A 12 -13.21 -3.73 -13.53
CA GLY A 12 -12.47 -4.25 -14.69
C GLY A 12 -10.96 -3.97 -14.68
N ARG A 13 -10.53 -2.80 -14.20
CA ARG A 13 -9.13 -2.48 -13.86
C ARG A 13 -9.12 -1.38 -12.80
N ASN A 14 -8.34 -1.55 -11.74
CA ASN A 14 -8.19 -0.50 -10.73
C ASN A 14 -7.22 0.55 -11.27
N GLN A 15 -7.64 1.82 -11.26
CA GLN A 15 -6.81 2.94 -11.69
C GLN A 15 -6.70 3.96 -10.57
N PHE A 16 -5.51 4.53 -10.43
CA PHE A 16 -5.17 5.49 -9.38
C PHE A 16 -4.58 6.75 -9.99
N GLU A 17 -4.94 7.89 -9.43
CA GLU A 17 -4.29 9.17 -9.67
C GLU A 17 -3.47 9.56 -8.44
N ILE A 18 -2.22 9.94 -8.66
CA ILE A 18 -1.29 10.30 -7.60
C ILE A 18 -0.94 11.77 -7.76
N LEU A 19 -1.30 12.56 -6.75
CA LEU A 19 -1.15 14.01 -6.74
C LEU A 19 -0.20 14.47 -5.64
N GLU A 20 0.56 15.52 -5.92
CA GLU A 20 1.32 16.29 -4.93
C GLU A 20 0.89 17.76 -5.08
N ASN A 21 0.49 18.40 -3.98
CA ASN A 21 0.01 19.79 -3.99
C ASN A 21 -1.10 20.07 -5.03
N GLY A 22 -1.95 19.08 -5.30
CA GLY A 22 -3.04 19.18 -6.29
C GLY A 22 -2.62 18.97 -7.75
N GLN A 23 -1.32 18.82 -8.03
CA GLN A 23 -0.81 18.50 -9.36
C GLN A 23 -0.71 16.98 -9.55
N LEU A 24 -1.27 16.46 -10.64
CA LEU A 24 -1.12 15.06 -11.03
C LEU A 24 0.34 14.77 -11.40
N LEU A 25 0.95 13.80 -10.71
CA LEU A 25 2.31 13.34 -10.98
C LEU A 25 2.33 12.01 -11.74
N PHE A 26 1.54 11.04 -11.27
CA PHE A 26 1.57 9.67 -11.79
C PHE A 26 0.17 9.08 -11.93
N ARG A 27 0.09 8.04 -12.76
CA ARG A 27 -1.07 7.15 -12.82
C ARG A 27 -0.67 5.74 -12.44
N GLY A 28 -1.45 5.12 -11.58
CA GLY A 28 -1.30 3.74 -11.15
C GLY A 28 -2.33 2.84 -11.81
N SER A 29 -1.96 1.59 -12.10
CA SER A 29 -2.94 0.57 -12.45
C SER A 29 -2.67 -0.77 -11.79
N ALA A 30 -3.74 -1.44 -11.38
CA ALA A 30 -3.73 -2.79 -10.86
C ALA A 30 -4.81 -3.63 -11.56
N PRO A 31 -4.55 -4.94 -11.78
CA PRO A 31 -5.52 -5.81 -12.42
C PRO A 31 -6.72 -6.06 -11.50
N PHE A 32 -7.90 -6.22 -12.11
CA PHE A 32 -9.12 -6.62 -11.40
C PHE A 32 -9.09 -8.14 -11.16
N TYR A 33 -8.24 -8.56 -10.23
CA TYR A 33 -7.97 -9.94 -9.92
C TYR A 33 -7.75 -10.11 -8.42
N ASN A 34 -8.38 -11.13 -7.82
CA ASN A 34 -8.21 -11.43 -6.40
C ASN A 34 -6.89 -12.16 -6.19
N PRO A 35 -5.87 -11.52 -5.57
CA PRO A 35 -4.57 -12.14 -5.39
C PRO A 35 -4.59 -13.35 -4.44
N GLY A 36 -5.67 -13.55 -3.68
CA GLY A 36 -5.92 -14.71 -2.82
C GLY A 36 -6.35 -15.97 -3.58
N ILE A 37 -6.66 -15.87 -4.87
CA ILE A 37 -6.97 -17.03 -5.71
C ILE A 37 -5.64 -17.54 -6.29
N PRO A 38 -5.30 -18.85 -6.18
CA PRO A 38 -4.09 -19.41 -6.76
C PRO A 38 -4.18 -19.64 -8.29
N ILE A 39 -5.30 -19.27 -8.91
CA ILE A 39 -5.63 -19.49 -10.32
C ILE A 39 -5.54 -18.16 -11.05
N GLY A 40 -4.47 -17.96 -11.83
CA GLY A 40 -4.21 -16.73 -12.59
C GLY A 40 -2.69 -16.53 -12.68
N GLY A 41 -2.12 -16.79 -13.86
CA GLY A 41 -0.68 -16.68 -14.09
C GLY A 41 -0.12 -15.29 -13.81
N ASP A 42 1.21 -15.19 -13.80
CA ASP A 42 2.01 -14.01 -13.42
C ASP A 42 1.51 -12.68 -14.03
N VAL A 43 0.98 -12.73 -15.27
CA VAL A 43 0.42 -11.58 -16.02
C VAL A 43 -0.79 -10.94 -15.33
N PHE A 44 -1.58 -11.70 -14.57
CA PHE A 44 -2.77 -11.22 -13.85
C PHE A 44 -2.45 -10.53 -12.53
N ARG A 45 -1.16 -10.38 -12.19
CA ARG A 45 -0.67 -9.74 -10.95
C ARG A 45 0.23 -8.52 -11.23
N LYS A 46 0.38 -8.13 -12.50
CA LYS A 46 1.22 -7.00 -12.91
C LYS A 46 0.57 -5.66 -12.54
N LEU A 47 1.26 -4.91 -11.69
CA LEU A 47 0.95 -3.53 -11.34
C LEU A 47 1.81 -2.60 -12.20
N THR A 48 1.32 -1.39 -12.49
CA THR A 48 2.06 -0.39 -13.27
C THR A 48 1.95 0.99 -12.66
N LEU A 49 3.03 1.76 -12.75
CA LEU A 49 3.08 3.19 -12.49
C LEU A 49 3.58 3.89 -13.75
N THR A 50 2.84 4.91 -14.21
CA THR A 50 3.19 5.71 -15.38
C THR A 50 3.23 7.19 -15.03
N ASP A 51 3.93 7.98 -15.85
CA ASP A 51 3.84 9.44 -15.78
C ASP A 51 2.52 9.96 -16.38
N VAL A 52 2.37 11.30 -16.40
CA VAL A 52 1.21 11.98 -17.00
C VAL A 52 1.08 11.79 -18.52
N MET A 53 2.14 11.36 -19.20
CA MET A 53 2.18 11.05 -20.63
C MET A 53 1.98 9.54 -20.90
N ASN A 54 1.63 8.75 -19.88
CA ASN A 54 1.47 7.30 -19.92
C ASN A 54 2.76 6.53 -20.26
N ARG A 55 3.94 7.12 -20.03
CA ARG A 55 5.22 6.41 -20.12
C ARG A 55 5.41 5.57 -18.86
N SER A 56 5.79 4.30 -19.03
CA SER A 56 6.03 3.39 -17.91
C SER A 56 7.23 3.85 -17.09
N ILE A 57 7.02 4.03 -15.79
CA ILE A 57 8.06 4.36 -14.82
C ILE A 57 8.49 3.08 -14.10
N LEU A 58 7.52 2.43 -13.43
CA LEU A 58 7.72 1.19 -12.70
C LEU A 58 6.63 0.19 -13.04
N TYR A 59 6.95 -1.10 -12.99
CA TYR A 59 5.94 -2.14 -12.99
C TYR A 59 6.40 -3.32 -12.14
N THR A 60 5.45 -4.16 -11.69
CA THR A 60 5.80 -5.36 -10.96
C THR A 60 5.85 -6.59 -11.86
N ASP A 61 6.69 -7.53 -11.46
CA ASP A 61 6.66 -8.91 -11.93
C ASP A 61 6.52 -9.84 -10.72
N TYR A 62 5.71 -10.88 -10.88
CA TYR A 62 5.42 -11.84 -9.81
C TYR A 62 5.78 -13.23 -10.30
N ASN A 63 6.75 -13.88 -9.67
CA ASN A 63 7.09 -15.26 -10.01
C ASN A 63 6.25 -16.23 -9.16
N THR A 64 5.23 -16.84 -9.75
CA THR A 64 4.33 -17.75 -9.03
C THR A 64 5.06 -18.98 -8.49
N VAL A 65 6.01 -19.55 -9.23
CA VAL A 65 6.74 -20.77 -8.83
C VAL A 65 7.60 -20.51 -7.60
N GLU A 66 8.37 -19.43 -7.61
CA GLU A 66 9.22 -19.05 -6.47
C GLU A 66 8.38 -18.75 -5.23
N ASN A 67 7.26 -18.05 -5.39
CA ASN A 67 6.37 -17.72 -4.27
C ASN A 67 5.63 -18.93 -3.71
N LEU A 68 5.24 -19.89 -4.55
CA LEU A 68 4.68 -21.17 -4.11
C LEU A 68 5.72 -21.98 -3.34
N ALA A 69 6.94 -22.09 -3.87
CA ALA A 69 8.03 -22.81 -3.21
C ALA A 69 8.39 -22.17 -1.85
N ALA A 70 8.46 -20.84 -1.79
CA ALA A 70 8.66 -20.12 -0.54
C ALA A 70 7.51 -20.41 0.44
N SER A 71 6.26 -20.42 -0.02
CA SER A 71 5.09 -20.66 0.83
C SER A 71 4.98 -22.10 1.32
N ALA A 72 5.40 -23.09 0.52
CA ALA A 72 5.24 -24.53 0.74
C ALA A 72 5.95 -25.09 1.99
N VAL A 73 6.95 -24.39 2.53
CA VAL A 73 7.61 -24.79 3.78
C VAL A 73 6.97 -24.03 4.95
N PRO A 74 5.93 -24.58 5.62
CA PRO A 74 5.42 -24.01 6.86
C PRO A 74 6.57 -23.97 7.88
N LEU A 75 6.71 -22.85 8.60
CA LEU A 75 7.72 -22.67 9.66
C LEU A 75 9.19 -22.52 9.23
N ASN A 76 9.50 -22.27 7.96
CA ASN A 76 10.89 -22.00 7.51
C ASN A 76 11.61 -20.88 8.30
N TRP A 77 10.84 -19.96 8.90
CA TRP A 77 11.35 -18.91 9.79
C TRP A 77 12.03 -19.46 11.05
N LEU A 78 11.71 -20.68 11.52
CA LEU A 78 12.38 -21.32 12.66
C LEU A 78 13.87 -21.57 12.40
N PHE A 79 14.25 -21.79 11.14
CA PHE A 79 15.61 -22.16 10.75
C PHE A 79 16.39 -21.00 10.12
N LYS A 80 15.69 -20.06 9.46
CA LYS A 80 16.31 -18.95 8.73
C LYS A 80 16.03 -17.56 9.34
N GLY A 81 15.38 -17.51 10.51
CA GLY A 81 15.04 -16.28 11.23
C GLY A 81 13.85 -15.51 10.63
N ALA A 82 13.79 -15.37 9.31
CA ALA A 82 12.72 -14.70 8.60
C ALA A 82 12.35 -15.43 7.30
N LYS A 83 11.06 -15.42 6.95
CA LYS A 83 10.52 -15.98 5.71
C LYS A 83 9.93 -14.86 4.86
N GLN A 84 10.37 -14.74 3.61
CA GLN A 84 9.78 -13.84 2.63
C GLN A 84 8.66 -14.56 1.87
N VAL A 85 7.49 -13.92 1.75
CA VAL A 85 6.33 -14.45 1.00
C VAL A 85 5.66 -13.34 0.18
N CYS A 86 4.94 -13.73 -0.87
CA CYS A 86 4.29 -12.83 -1.83
C CYS A 86 5.24 -11.74 -2.35
N ARG A 87 6.40 -12.15 -2.85
CA ARG A 87 7.45 -11.33 -3.40
C ARG A 87 7.12 -10.89 -4.82
N TYR A 88 7.09 -9.57 -5.02
CA TYR A 88 6.98 -8.90 -6.30
C TYR A 88 8.29 -8.19 -6.59
N SER A 89 8.88 -8.47 -7.74
CA SER A 89 10.01 -7.67 -8.24
C SER A 89 9.47 -6.36 -8.81
N VAL A 90 10.14 -5.25 -8.52
CA VAL A 90 9.85 -3.93 -9.09
C VAL A 90 10.86 -3.67 -10.19
N LEU A 91 10.37 -3.41 -11.40
CA LEU A 91 11.18 -3.19 -12.59
C LEU A 91 10.99 -1.77 -13.12
N ASN A 92 12.04 -1.19 -13.69
CA ASN A 92 11.98 0.09 -14.40
C ASN A 92 11.54 -0.08 -15.86
N GLY A 93 11.41 1.02 -16.61
CA GLY A 93 11.07 1.00 -18.04
C GLY A 93 12.06 0.25 -18.95
N GLU A 94 13.26 -0.08 -18.46
CA GLU A 94 14.29 -0.87 -19.17
C GLU A 94 14.27 -2.36 -18.79
N ASN A 95 13.25 -2.80 -18.04
CA ASN A 95 13.11 -4.16 -17.51
C ASN A 95 14.21 -4.57 -16.51
N GLN A 96 14.88 -3.62 -15.86
CA GLN A 96 15.84 -3.92 -14.80
C GLN A 96 15.14 -3.97 -13.45
N ILE A 97 15.46 -4.96 -12.63
CA ILE A 97 14.97 -5.04 -11.25
C ILE A 97 15.63 -3.93 -10.43
N VAL A 98 14.83 -2.99 -9.96
CA VAL A 98 15.26 -1.82 -9.18
C VAL A 98 14.80 -1.86 -7.72
N GLY A 99 13.91 -2.79 -7.39
CA GLY A 99 13.43 -3.01 -6.04
C GLY A 99 12.54 -4.24 -5.90
N ARG A 100 11.99 -4.45 -4.71
CA ARG A 100 11.04 -5.53 -4.42
C ARG A 100 10.02 -5.10 -3.38
N PHE A 101 8.84 -5.71 -3.45
CA PHE A 101 7.85 -5.69 -2.38
C PHE A 101 7.58 -7.11 -1.91
N TYR A 102 7.51 -7.32 -0.60
CA TYR A 102 7.19 -8.64 -0.03
C TYR A 102 6.67 -8.53 1.39
N PHE A 103 6.08 -9.61 1.90
CA PHE A 103 5.89 -9.78 3.34
C PHE A 103 7.07 -10.52 3.94
N GLU A 104 7.51 -10.06 5.10
CA GLU A 104 8.45 -10.77 5.95
C GLU A 104 7.71 -11.33 7.16
N GLN A 105 7.77 -12.65 7.32
CA GLN A 105 7.17 -13.39 8.43
C GLN A 105 8.27 -13.89 9.38
N THR A 106 8.20 -13.49 10.65
CA THR A 106 9.13 -13.87 11.72
C THR A 106 8.38 -14.52 12.89
N GLY A 107 7.77 -15.68 12.66
CA GLY A 107 6.94 -16.36 13.66
C GLY A 107 5.46 -16.44 13.27
N ILE A 108 4.62 -16.82 14.24
CA ILE A 108 3.19 -17.10 14.02
C ILE A 108 2.35 -15.82 13.90
N ALA A 109 2.80 -14.70 14.48
CA ALA A 109 2.05 -13.43 14.56
C ALA A 109 2.90 -12.18 14.28
N LYS A 110 4.01 -12.33 13.55
CA LYS A 110 4.90 -11.22 13.21
C LYS A 110 5.06 -11.17 11.69
N THR A 111 4.14 -10.48 11.04
CA THR A 111 4.21 -10.24 9.60
C THR A 111 4.30 -8.75 9.35
N LYS A 112 5.31 -8.32 8.59
CA LYS A 112 5.44 -6.93 8.14
C LYS A 112 5.57 -6.89 6.62
N LEU A 113 5.18 -5.78 6.02
CA LEU A 113 5.48 -5.49 4.62
C LEU A 113 6.90 -4.92 4.53
N VAL A 114 7.59 -5.16 3.42
CA VAL A 114 8.94 -4.62 3.19
C VAL A 114 9.04 -4.06 1.78
N ILE A 115 9.66 -2.90 1.67
CA ILE A 115 10.11 -2.31 0.41
C ILE A 115 11.63 -2.44 0.36
N GLU A 116 12.13 -3.19 -0.61
CA GLU A 116 13.54 -3.14 -1.00
C GLU A 116 13.68 -2.12 -2.13
N TRP A 117 14.48 -1.07 -1.92
CA TRP A 117 14.66 -0.02 -2.92
C TRP A 117 16.07 0.57 -2.83
N ARG A 118 16.83 0.51 -3.93
CA ARG A 118 18.19 1.07 -4.02
C ARG A 118 19.12 0.65 -2.86
N GLY A 119 19.05 -0.61 -2.46
CA GLY A 119 19.85 -1.17 -1.36
C GLY A 119 19.36 -0.85 0.06
N ARG A 120 18.23 -0.13 0.20
CA ARG A 120 17.57 0.13 1.49
C ARG A 120 16.41 -0.84 1.69
N LEU A 121 16.17 -1.20 2.95
CA LEU A 121 15.05 -2.02 3.38
C LEU A 121 14.13 -1.18 4.26
N ILE A 122 12.97 -0.79 3.72
CA ILE A 122 11.98 -0.03 4.45
C ILE A 122 10.95 -1.01 5.02
N ALA A 123 10.87 -1.08 6.34
CA ALA A 123 9.89 -1.89 7.05
C ALA A 123 8.56 -1.14 7.17
N CYS A 124 7.47 -1.81 6.81
CA CYS A 124 6.13 -1.22 6.75
C CYS A 124 5.21 -1.97 7.73
N TYR A 125 4.76 -1.29 8.77
CA TYR A 125 3.92 -1.85 9.83
C TYR A 125 2.48 -1.32 9.72
N GLN A 126 1.54 -2.23 9.49
CA GLN A 126 0.11 -1.94 9.35
C GLN A 126 -0.58 -1.92 10.72
N LYS A 127 -1.51 -0.99 10.91
CA LYS A 127 -2.36 -0.91 12.10
C LYS A 127 -3.74 -0.30 11.79
N GLY A 128 -4.80 -1.00 12.18
CA GLY A 128 -6.14 -0.44 12.31
C GLY A 128 -6.23 0.46 13.53
N ALA A 129 -6.65 1.71 13.33
CA ALA A 129 -6.76 2.75 14.35
C ALA A 129 -8.16 3.40 14.30
N GLY A 130 -9.19 2.59 14.57
CA GLY A 130 -10.58 3.04 14.62
C GLY A 130 -11.15 3.24 13.21
N LYS A 131 -11.32 4.51 12.79
CA LYS A 131 -11.90 4.89 11.48
C LYS A 131 -10.88 4.99 10.34
N LYS A 132 -9.63 4.67 10.64
CA LYS A 132 -8.53 4.73 9.69
C LYS A 132 -7.62 3.53 9.89
N GLU A 133 -6.97 3.18 8.82
CA GLU A 133 -5.83 2.30 8.79
C GLU A 133 -4.58 3.14 8.55
N VAL A 134 -3.50 2.76 9.24
CA VAL A 134 -2.21 3.41 9.13
C VAL A 134 -1.13 2.39 8.79
N ILE A 135 -0.24 2.74 7.87
CA ILE A 135 1.03 2.03 7.67
C ILE A 135 2.17 2.96 8.07
N SER A 136 2.99 2.53 9.01
CA SER A 136 4.19 3.26 9.45
C SER A 136 5.41 2.72 8.71
N PHE A 137 6.19 3.60 8.07
CA PHE A 137 7.37 3.24 7.29
C PHE A 137 8.63 3.53 8.10
N TYR A 138 9.52 2.54 8.22
CA TYR A 138 10.74 2.61 8.99
C TYR A 138 11.96 2.32 8.13
N ASP A 139 12.97 3.18 8.21
CA ASP A 139 14.33 2.88 7.77
C ASP A 139 15.20 2.63 9.01
N GLY A 140 15.59 1.38 9.22
CA GLY A 140 16.16 0.94 10.50
C GLY A 140 15.20 1.18 11.66
N GLU A 141 15.64 1.99 12.63
CA GLU A 141 14.87 2.32 13.84
C GLU A 141 14.04 3.61 13.70
N THR A 142 14.22 4.35 12.60
CA THR A 142 13.60 5.66 12.40
C THR A 142 12.33 5.55 11.57
N GLN A 143 11.22 6.04 12.09
CA GLN A 143 10.01 6.22 11.28
C GLN A 143 10.23 7.35 10.27
N ILE A 144 10.17 7.03 8.99
CA ILE A 144 10.38 7.98 7.89
C ILE A 144 9.10 8.39 7.18
N GLY A 145 7.99 7.68 7.43
CA GLY A 145 6.73 8.00 6.79
C GLY A 145 5.50 7.33 7.41
N GLN A 146 4.35 7.73 6.90
CA GLN A 146 3.04 7.22 7.27
C GLN A 146 2.09 7.23 6.07
N LEU A 147 1.40 6.11 5.82
CA LEU A 147 0.24 6.03 4.94
C LEU A 147 -1.01 6.06 5.81
N THR A 148 -2.00 6.85 5.43
CA THR A 148 -3.30 6.92 6.09
C THR A 148 -4.41 6.61 5.10
N LYS A 149 -5.22 5.59 5.38
CA LYS A 149 -6.40 5.20 4.61
C LYS A 149 -7.64 5.30 5.51
N PRO A 150 -8.70 6.04 5.14
CA PRO A 150 -9.97 5.97 5.86
C PRO A 150 -10.62 4.59 5.65
N ASN A 151 -11.21 3.98 6.68
CA ASN A 151 -11.85 2.65 6.60
C ASN A 151 -13.23 2.65 5.90
N ALA A 152 -13.59 3.76 5.29
CA ALA A 152 -14.84 3.87 4.58
C ALA A 152 -14.56 3.92 3.08
N VAL A 153 -15.45 3.28 2.32
CA VAL A 153 -15.33 3.08 0.88
C VAL A 153 -16.61 3.57 0.20
N VAL A 154 -16.49 4.32 -0.90
CA VAL A 154 -17.64 4.78 -1.72
C VAL A 154 -17.43 4.32 -3.14
N ASN A 155 -18.43 3.64 -3.70
CA ASN A 155 -18.37 3.11 -5.06
C ASN A 155 -17.13 2.22 -5.30
N ASN A 156 -16.63 1.54 -4.26
CA ASN A 156 -15.35 0.80 -4.28
C ASN A 156 -14.12 1.63 -4.66
N LEU A 157 -14.16 2.96 -4.46
CA LEU A 157 -13.00 3.82 -4.66
C LEU A 157 -12.35 4.12 -3.30
N ASP A 158 -11.09 3.70 -3.18
CA ASP A 158 -10.25 3.99 -2.04
C ASP A 158 -9.45 5.30 -2.22
N CYS A 159 -9.13 5.94 -1.10
CA CYS A 159 -8.30 7.13 -1.06
C CYS A 159 -7.26 7.05 0.05
N TYR A 160 -6.11 7.66 -0.19
CA TYR A 160 -4.94 7.53 0.64
C TYR A 160 -4.21 8.87 0.76
N LEU A 161 -3.66 9.13 1.95
CA LEU A 161 -2.68 10.19 2.17
C LEU A 161 -1.36 9.58 2.61
N LEU A 162 -0.29 9.93 1.92
CA LEU A 162 1.05 9.43 2.16
C LEU A 162 1.95 10.60 2.60
N HIS A 163 2.52 10.49 3.79
CA HIS A 163 3.42 11.46 4.39
C HIS A 163 4.80 10.84 4.53
N PHE A 164 5.83 11.46 3.97
CA PHE A 164 7.22 11.06 4.17
C PHE A 164 8.07 12.27 4.53
N LEU A 165 9.04 12.05 5.41
CA LEU A 165 10.08 13.03 5.66
C LEU A 165 10.80 13.36 4.35
N ASP A 166 11.27 14.59 4.20
CA ASP A 166 11.87 15.02 2.94
C ASP A 166 13.09 14.17 2.57
N ASN A 167 13.15 13.78 1.29
CA ASN A 167 14.19 12.92 0.70
C ASN A 167 14.37 11.55 1.38
N SER A 168 13.43 11.13 2.23
CA SER A 168 13.53 9.85 2.91
C SER A 168 13.16 8.66 2.04
N LEU A 169 12.32 8.85 1.01
CA LEU A 169 11.96 7.84 0.02
C LEU A 169 11.54 8.51 -1.29
N ASP A 170 11.88 7.91 -2.43
CA ASP A 170 11.51 8.43 -3.75
C ASP A 170 9.98 8.39 -3.94
N ARG A 171 9.43 9.42 -4.60
CA ARG A 171 7.98 9.58 -4.83
C ARG A 171 7.37 8.38 -5.53
N GLU A 172 8.07 7.88 -6.54
CA GLU A 172 7.66 6.80 -7.42
C GLU A 172 7.44 5.51 -6.63
N ILE A 173 8.42 5.10 -5.82
CA ILE A 173 8.32 3.84 -5.07
C ILE A 173 7.33 3.96 -3.91
N ALA A 174 7.23 5.13 -3.27
CA ALA A 174 6.28 5.40 -2.22
C ALA A 174 4.82 5.32 -2.73
N ALA A 175 4.56 5.95 -3.88
CA ALA A 175 3.28 5.87 -4.58
C ALA A 175 3.00 4.43 -5.06
N PHE A 176 4.00 3.77 -5.64
CA PHE A 176 3.82 2.43 -6.19
C PHE A 176 3.55 1.38 -5.12
N PHE A 177 4.19 1.50 -3.96
CA PHE A 177 3.88 0.66 -2.81
C PHE A 177 2.43 0.81 -2.36
N THR A 178 1.85 2.02 -2.43
CA THR A 178 0.43 2.23 -2.07
C THR A 178 -0.50 1.44 -2.99
N ILE A 179 -0.20 1.39 -4.29
CA ILE A 179 -0.97 0.60 -5.27
C ILE A 179 -0.80 -0.90 -5.00
N TYR A 180 0.41 -1.34 -4.67
CA TYR A 180 0.68 -2.73 -4.26
C TYR A 180 -0.08 -3.11 -2.99
N TYR A 181 -0.08 -2.23 -2.00
CA TYR A 181 -0.79 -2.42 -0.76
C TYR A 181 -2.30 -2.56 -0.98
N ASP A 182 -2.88 -1.64 -1.75
CA ASP A 182 -4.30 -1.69 -2.14
C ASP A 182 -4.61 -3.01 -2.87
N PHE A 183 -3.80 -3.36 -3.86
CA PHE A 183 -3.96 -4.58 -4.66
C PHE A 183 -4.04 -5.85 -3.78
N LEU A 184 -3.26 -5.92 -2.70
CA LEU A 184 -3.21 -7.09 -1.83
C LEU A 184 -4.30 -7.14 -0.76
N ARG A 185 -4.73 -5.99 -0.24
CA ARG A 185 -5.58 -5.91 0.96
C ARG A 185 -7.00 -5.41 0.68
N HIS A 186 -7.12 -4.51 -0.27
CA HIS A 186 -8.34 -3.73 -0.54
C HIS A 186 -8.85 -3.89 -1.97
N ASN A 187 -8.20 -4.73 -2.77
CA ASN A 187 -8.70 -5.07 -4.09
C ASN A 187 -10.00 -5.87 -3.95
N HIS A 188 -11.13 -5.15 -4.00
CA HIS A 188 -12.51 -5.65 -4.07
C HIS A 188 -12.81 -6.46 -5.36
N SER A 189 -11.77 -7.02 -5.97
CA SER A 189 -11.78 -7.88 -7.14
C SER A 189 -12.62 -9.15 -6.96
N GLY A 190 -13.45 -9.42 -7.97
CA GLY A 190 -14.38 -10.55 -7.98
C GLY A 190 -15.82 -10.18 -7.59
N GLU A 191 -16.05 -9.00 -7.04
CA GLU A 191 -17.39 -8.48 -6.76
C GLU A 191 -17.77 -7.43 -7.82
N ILE A 192 -18.64 -7.79 -8.77
CA ILE A 192 -19.26 -6.81 -9.67
C ILE A 192 -20.26 -6.00 -8.84
N VAL A 193 -19.86 -4.82 -8.36
CA VAL A 193 -20.71 -4.01 -7.50
C VAL A 193 -21.54 -3.02 -8.33
N LYS A 194 -22.86 -3.24 -8.38
CA LYS A 194 -23.84 -2.18 -8.66
C LYS A 194 -24.01 -1.35 -7.38
N LYS A 195 -23.23 -0.26 -7.23
CA LYS A 195 -23.31 0.72 -6.12
C LYS A 195 -23.40 0.10 -4.71
N GLY A 196 -22.28 0.03 -4.00
CA GLY A 196 -22.19 -0.45 -2.62
C GLY A 196 -21.51 0.56 -1.69
N ARG A 197 -21.84 0.47 -0.39
CA ARG A 197 -21.27 1.30 0.67
C ARG A 197 -20.80 0.39 1.80
N ARG A 198 -19.56 0.57 2.25
CA ARG A 198 -18.99 -0.17 3.39
C ARG A 198 -18.27 0.79 4.33
N THR A 199 -18.49 0.61 5.64
CA THR A 199 -17.87 1.42 6.69
C THR A 199 -17.47 0.50 7.83
N ASP A 200 -16.18 0.30 8.02
CA ASP A 200 -15.65 -0.59 9.05
C ASP A 200 -14.91 0.22 10.13
N VAL A 201 -14.87 -0.33 11.35
CA VAL A 201 -14.05 0.16 12.46
C VAL A 201 -13.11 -0.98 12.83
N GLU A 202 -11.80 -0.74 12.73
CA GLU A 202 -10.80 -1.79 12.92
C GLU A 202 -9.82 -1.45 14.04
N PHE A 203 -9.52 -2.47 14.84
CA PHE A 203 -8.49 -2.44 15.87
C PHE A 203 -7.60 -3.66 15.68
N THR A 204 -6.31 -3.43 15.43
CA THR A 204 -5.34 -4.52 15.29
C THR A 204 -4.65 -4.78 16.63
N PHE A 205 -4.65 -6.04 17.08
CA PHE A 205 -3.88 -6.52 18.23
C PHE A 205 -2.66 -7.30 17.74
N ASP A 206 -1.63 -6.58 17.26
CA ASP A 206 -0.35 -7.14 16.80
C ASP A 206 0.78 -6.69 17.75
N LEU A 207 1.80 -7.54 17.94
CA LEU A 207 3.05 -7.22 18.63
C LEU A 207 3.78 -6.01 18.00
N TYR A 208 3.48 -5.68 16.74
CA TYR A 208 3.99 -4.50 16.05
C TYR A 208 3.25 -3.19 16.38
N ASN A 209 2.26 -3.21 17.26
CA ASN A 209 1.57 -2.00 17.72
C ASN A 209 2.49 -0.91 18.28
N LYS A 210 3.67 -1.30 18.81
CA LYS A 210 4.70 -0.38 19.30
C LYS A 210 5.33 0.50 18.21
N PHE A 211 5.27 0.09 16.95
CA PHE A 211 5.81 0.84 15.81
C PHE A 211 4.84 1.90 15.29
N TYR A 212 3.65 2.00 15.87
CA TYR A 212 2.72 3.07 15.54
C TYR A 212 2.94 4.28 16.44
N ASN A 213 3.47 5.37 15.87
CA ASN A 213 3.49 6.67 16.50
C ASN A 213 2.23 7.47 16.11
N LYS A 214 1.29 7.61 17.06
CA LYS A 214 0.05 8.38 16.88
C LYS A 214 0.28 9.87 16.58
N ASN A 215 1.44 10.40 16.98
CA ASN A 215 1.78 11.81 16.86
C ASN A 215 2.70 12.08 15.66
N PHE A 216 3.05 11.08 14.84
CA PHE A 216 4.02 11.24 13.75
C PHE A 216 3.71 12.44 12.84
N ILE A 217 2.44 12.62 12.46
CA ILE A 217 2.03 13.74 11.60
C ILE A 217 2.21 15.09 12.31
N VAL A 218 1.75 15.24 13.55
CA VAL A 218 1.87 16.51 14.27
C VAL A 218 3.33 16.86 14.59
N GLU A 219 4.15 15.86 14.93
CA GLU A 219 5.56 16.02 15.26
C GLU A 219 6.41 16.43 14.04
N ASN A 220 6.08 15.94 12.84
CA ASN A 220 6.93 16.12 11.65
C ASN A 220 6.35 17.04 10.57
N PHE A 221 5.04 17.23 10.53
CA PHE A 221 4.33 18.05 9.52
C PHE A 221 3.49 19.17 10.14
N GLY A 222 3.47 19.26 11.47
CA GLY A 222 2.77 20.31 12.21
C GLY A 222 1.27 20.05 12.42
N LYS A 223 0.67 20.92 13.22
CA LYS A 223 -0.73 20.81 13.65
C LYS A 223 -1.71 20.98 12.49
N GLU A 224 -1.42 21.90 11.58
CA GLU A 224 -2.28 22.21 10.43
C GLU A 224 -2.44 20.99 9.52
N GLU A 225 -1.35 20.27 9.21
CA GLU A 225 -1.44 19.05 8.39
C GLU A 225 -2.18 17.93 9.14
N ASN A 226 -2.00 17.81 10.45
CA ASN A 226 -2.76 16.85 11.24
C ASN A 226 -4.27 17.14 11.18
N GLU A 227 -4.67 18.41 11.25
CA GLU A 227 -6.07 18.83 11.06
C GLU A 227 -6.57 18.52 9.65
N ARG A 228 -5.72 18.70 8.62
CA ARG A 228 -6.03 18.31 7.24
C ARG A 228 -6.26 16.80 7.10
N VAL A 229 -5.44 15.97 7.73
CA VAL A 229 -5.61 14.50 7.74
C VAL A 229 -6.92 14.10 8.42
N GLU A 230 -7.24 14.68 9.58
CA GLU A 230 -8.49 14.40 10.28
C GLU A 230 -9.71 14.88 9.49
N GLN A 231 -9.60 16.00 8.79
CA GLN A 231 -10.65 16.50 7.91
C GLN A 231 -10.81 15.61 6.67
N PHE A 232 -9.72 15.15 6.06
CA PHE A 232 -9.73 14.16 4.97
C PHE A 232 -10.46 12.87 5.39
N ILE A 233 -10.17 12.34 6.58
CA ILE A 233 -10.88 11.18 7.12
C ILE A 233 -12.37 11.52 7.30
N LYS A 234 -12.70 12.64 7.95
CA LYS A 234 -14.10 13.06 8.16
C LYS A 234 -14.85 13.19 6.84
N ASP A 235 -14.25 13.79 5.82
CA ASP A 235 -14.88 14.02 4.52
C ASP A 235 -15.12 12.74 3.76
N ALA A 236 -14.18 11.80 3.87
CA ALA A 236 -14.41 10.43 3.45
C ALA A 236 -15.71 9.92 4.09
N TYR A 237 -15.95 10.10 5.39
CA TYR A 237 -17.21 9.70 6.06
C TYR A 237 -18.43 10.64 5.86
N LYS A 238 -18.26 11.92 5.46
CA LYS A 238 -19.35 12.92 5.28
C LYS A 238 -19.96 12.89 3.90
N VAL A 239 -19.14 12.83 2.84
CA VAL A 239 -19.61 12.55 1.47
C VAL A 239 -20.48 11.28 1.47
N ARG A 240 -20.25 10.41 2.47
CA ARG A 240 -20.94 9.15 2.74
C ARG A 240 -22.27 9.27 3.48
N LYS A 241 -22.66 10.37 4.14
CA LYS A 241 -23.95 10.47 4.88
C LYS A 241 -25.15 10.98 4.07
N LYS A 242 -24.95 11.55 2.88
CA LYS A 242 -26.05 12.06 2.03
C LYS A 242 -26.48 11.03 0.98
N LYS A 243 -27.45 10.20 1.33
CA LYS A 243 -28.65 9.81 0.54
C LYS A 243 -29.45 8.81 1.35
#